data_AF-A0A2A2UV13-F1
#
_entry.id   AF-A0A2A2UV13-F1
#
_cell.length_a   1.000
_cell.length_b   1.000
_cell.length_c   1.000
_cell.angle_alpha   90.00
_cell.angle_beta   90.00
_cell.angle_gamma   90.00
#
_symmetry.space_group_name_H-M   'P 1'
#
loop_
_entity.id
_entity.type
_entity.pdbx_description
1 polymer ?
#
loop_
_entity_poly.entity_id
_entity_poly.type
_entity_poly.pdbx_seq_one_letter_code
_entity_poly.pdbx_strand_id
1 'polypeptide(L)'
;MAFDYGSIDLGLKNPFKTEGKITAIRGAIQTVAGIALLVIAASSVKSDAGMGWIIMLFGMLILGFGITSLAKGIYATLRFFVGRNHPTSLAYNFSKSETSTAQQEKADVAYAAKTLEEMLIGRKNSTFVEPKGFLSRLLHSIAPKLLFLPYPIRNMSQRLFGAWVSTLTALVLYGVVAFVSLSGFAGDAGELTFPIYSTLLMIYILSCWYSAAKPISRKAEHAIESLGSATLAKVISLSFVLPILIGLTLSYIMDEGKLSKADIELFFAPLPSLHTWAYLTGVIVLALGCSAIIAVMLKARLDKVNPVVEVSELRENWQESVHPNEIFINLDNLVMANRRYKEVPNRVYRELDPSLQEQVDGKGGFKGEMIQEVQPKVLPLDLGKSFERFRFLSLLGGNLLLLVTLGLSVFFAYAVVDIYHYVTSANISNFSNAFSEENIASFSAVVMVAVHLLLSGLLIKSFASMLTNAAHVFYAEMQFESLLVYFKCEGTFTESKISTGTGIHDSTRSENTLVRSSITPWVVVSRIVSTTFAATGMKNLEHPRHILEMHKDDAQLSDIRKDVISFLKDRESIAAITSERDLGNASQVYQLNQQTRAVDQNHQLRASSDEAGAYLRREEALENKEE
;
A
#
# COMPACT_ATOMS: atom_id res chain seq x y z
N MET A 1 3.42 2.84 20.91
CA MET A 1 3.88 3.65 19.78
C MET A 1 3.55 5.09 20.11
N ALA A 2 4.54 5.97 20.15
CA ALA A 2 4.32 7.41 20.32
C ALA A 2 4.06 7.98 18.93
N PHE A 3 2.88 8.56 18.70
CA PHE A 3 2.62 9.33 17.50
C PHE A 3 3.32 10.68 17.67
N ASP A 4 4.09 11.11 16.67
CA ASP A 4 4.64 12.47 16.67
C ASP A 4 3.49 13.46 16.46
N TYR A 5 2.96 13.98 17.58
CA TYR A 5 1.90 14.97 17.59
C TYR A 5 2.48 16.37 17.39
N GLY A 6 1.86 17.13 16.48
CA GLY A 6 2.05 18.56 16.33
C GLY A 6 0.69 19.25 16.16
N SER A 7 0.68 20.58 16.13
CA SER A 7 -0.54 21.40 16.06
C SER A 7 -1.31 21.28 14.73
N ILE A 8 -0.75 20.64 13.71
CA ILE A 8 -1.29 20.60 12.34
C ILE A 8 -1.83 19.20 12.01
N ASP A 9 -3.13 19.11 11.75
CA ASP A 9 -3.84 17.88 11.34
C ASP A 9 -3.77 17.71 9.80
N LEU A 10 -3.63 16.47 9.32
CA LEU A 10 -3.73 16.10 7.89
C LEU A 10 -5.14 16.38 7.33
N GLY A 11 -6.15 16.56 8.19
CA GLY A 11 -7.53 16.88 7.79
C GLY A 11 -8.32 15.65 7.34
N LEU A 12 -7.84 14.45 7.69
CA LEU A 12 -8.43 13.17 7.31
C LEU A 12 -9.67 12.87 8.15
N LYS A 13 -10.82 12.72 7.49
CA LYS A 13 -12.02 12.17 8.13
C LYS A 13 -11.85 10.67 8.28
N ASN A 14 -12.23 10.13 9.44
CA ASN A 14 -12.25 8.68 9.66
C ASN A 14 -13.18 7.99 8.62
N PRO A 15 -12.64 7.17 7.70
CA PRO A 15 -13.44 6.52 6.66
C PRO A 15 -14.32 5.39 7.21
N PHE A 16 -13.98 4.84 8.37
CA PHE A 16 -14.63 3.67 8.96
C PHE A 16 -15.79 4.04 9.90
N LYS A 17 -16.17 5.31 10.02
CA LYS A 17 -17.27 5.70 10.92
C LYS A 17 -18.58 4.99 10.59
N THR A 18 -18.94 4.89 9.30
CA THR A 18 -20.17 4.23 8.87
C THR A 18 -20.08 2.71 9.07
N GLU A 19 -18.96 2.12 8.66
CA GLU A 19 -18.65 0.69 8.87
C GLU A 19 -18.69 0.30 10.35
N GLY A 20 -18.03 1.08 11.19
CA GLY A 20 -17.95 0.90 12.64
C GLY A 20 -19.30 0.96 13.31
N LYS A 21 -20.16 1.93 12.94
CA LYS A 21 -21.53 2.05 13.47
C LYS A 21 -22.37 0.82 13.17
N ILE A 22 -22.38 0.36 11.91
CA ILE A 22 -23.17 -0.82 11.52
C ILE A 22 -22.65 -2.07 12.21
N THR A 23 -21.33 -2.23 12.27
CA THR A 23 -20.68 -3.35 12.96
C THR A 23 -20.94 -3.34 14.47
N ALA A 24 -20.97 -2.17 15.09
CA ALA A 24 -21.30 -1.99 16.50
C ALA A 24 -22.76 -2.36 16.79
N ILE A 25 -23.71 -1.91 15.96
CA ILE A 25 -25.13 -2.26 16.09
C ILE A 25 -25.30 -3.79 15.99
N ARG A 26 -24.71 -4.42 14.98
CA ARG A 26 -24.72 -5.90 14.85
C ARG A 26 -24.12 -6.56 16.10
N GLY A 27 -22.96 -6.07 16.55
CA GLY A 27 -22.29 -6.59 17.74
C GLY A 27 -23.12 -6.45 19.02
N ALA A 28 -23.86 -5.35 19.17
CA ALA A 28 -24.77 -5.15 20.29
C ALA A 28 -25.92 -6.15 20.26
N ILE A 29 -26.56 -6.36 19.10
CA ILE A 29 -27.62 -7.37 18.92
C ILE A 29 -27.09 -8.77 19.27
N GLN A 30 -25.90 -9.11 18.77
CA GLN A 30 -25.27 -10.39 19.05
C GLN A 30 -24.89 -10.57 20.54
N THR A 31 -24.46 -9.50 21.20
CA THR A 31 -24.18 -9.49 22.64
C THR A 31 -25.46 -9.74 23.44
N VAL A 32 -26.55 -9.05 23.11
CA VAL A 32 -27.86 -9.24 23.75
C VAL A 32 -28.37 -10.66 23.55
N ALA A 33 -28.24 -11.22 22.34
CA ALA A 33 -28.60 -12.61 22.06
C ALA A 33 -27.78 -13.60 22.91
N GLY A 34 -26.46 -13.38 23.04
CA GLY A 34 -25.60 -14.19 23.90
C GLY A 34 -26.01 -14.12 25.38
N ILE A 35 -26.29 -12.92 25.91
CA ILE A 35 -26.78 -12.74 27.28
C ILE A 35 -28.13 -13.44 27.47
N ALA A 36 -29.06 -13.28 26.53
CA ALA A 36 -30.37 -13.93 26.58
C ALA A 36 -30.22 -15.46 26.65
N LEU A 37 -29.34 -16.06 25.86
CA LEU A 37 -29.05 -17.50 25.93
C LEU A 37 -28.47 -17.92 27.29
N LEU A 38 -27.60 -17.12 27.91
CA LEU A 38 -27.08 -17.42 29.24
C LEU A 38 -28.16 -17.36 30.32
N VAL A 39 -29.11 -16.42 30.20
CA VAL A 39 -30.27 -16.35 31.10
C VAL A 39 -31.17 -17.58 30.92
N ILE A 40 -31.47 -17.95 29.67
CA ILE A 40 -32.24 -19.16 29.35
C ILE A 40 -31.52 -20.42 29.84
N ALA A 41 -30.19 -20.49 29.72
CA ALA A 41 -29.40 -21.59 30.26
C ALA A 41 -29.56 -21.69 31.78
N ALA A 42 -29.43 -20.58 32.52
CA ALA A 42 -29.55 -20.57 33.97
C ALA A 42 -30.93 -21.04 34.48
N SER A 43 -32.01 -20.73 33.77
CA SER A 43 -33.33 -21.30 34.09
C SER A 43 -33.42 -22.78 33.71
N SER A 44 -32.87 -23.16 32.56
CA SER A 44 -32.97 -24.54 32.03
C SER A 44 -32.14 -25.55 32.81
N VAL A 45 -30.97 -25.16 33.35
CA VAL A 45 -30.12 -26.05 34.18
C VAL A 45 -30.89 -26.61 35.39
N LYS A 46 -31.87 -25.87 35.92
CA LYS A 46 -32.68 -26.32 37.06
C LYS A 46 -33.63 -27.46 36.71
N SER A 47 -34.14 -27.50 35.48
CA SER A 47 -35.04 -28.54 34.99
C SER A 47 -34.29 -29.67 34.29
N ASP A 48 -33.30 -29.33 33.47
CA ASP A 48 -32.44 -30.26 32.75
C ASP A 48 -31.01 -29.69 32.72
N ALA A 49 -30.12 -30.33 33.48
CA ALA A 49 -28.74 -29.90 33.59
C ALA A 49 -28.02 -29.93 32.24
N GLY A 50 -28.23 -30.97 31.41
CA GLY A 50 -27.53 -31.13 30.14
C GLY A 50 -27.95 -30.09 29.11
N MET A 51 -29.25 -29.85 28.94
CA MET A 51 -29.77 -28.76 28.11
C MET A 51 -29.17 -27.41 28.54
N GLY A 52 -29.19 -27.15 29.84
CA GLY A 52 -28.65 -25.92 30.41
C GLY A 52 -27.16 -25.70 30.09
N TRP A 53 -26.32 -26.72 30.23
CA TRP A 53 -24.88 -26.62 29.91
C TRP A 53 -24.62 -26.42 28.41
N ILE A 54 -25.38 -27.08 27.53
CA ILE A 54 -25.27 -26.92 26.07
C ILE A 54 -25.59 -25.48 25.67
N ILE A 55 -26.75 -24.96 26.11
CA ILE A 55 -27.16 -23.59 25.81
C ILE A 55 -26.17 -22.58 26.40
N MET A 56 -25.65 -22.84 27.60
CA MET A 56 -24.63 -21.99 28.22
C MET A 56 -23.36 -21.91 27.36
N LEU A 57 -22.86 -23.02 26.84
CA LEU A 57 -21.68 -23.07 25.98
C LEU A 57 -21.88 -22.21 24.71
N PHE A 58 -23.00 -22.40 24.01
CA PHE A 58 -23.32 -21.59 22.83
C PHE A 58 -23.54 -20.12 23.17
N GLY A 59 -24.21 -19.83 24.30
CA GLY A 59 -24.39 -18.48 24.82
C GLY A 59 -23.07 -17.76 25.07
N MET A 60 -22.09 -18.44 25.69
CA MET A 60 -20.74 -17.89 25.90
C MET A 60 -20.00 -17.63 24.58
N LEU A 61 -20.08 -18.55 23.62
CA LEU A 61 -19.46 -18.38 22.30
C LEU A 61 -20.06 -17.20 21.54
N ILE A 62 -21.39 -17.12 21.47
CA ILE A 62 -22.12 -16.02 20.81
C ILE A 62 -21.82 -14.70 21.50
N LEU A 63 -21.79 -14.68 22.84
CA LEU A 63 -21.44 -13.50 23.63
C LEU A 63 -20.01 -13.03 23.34
N GLY A 64 -19.03 -13.93 23.32
CA GLY A 64 -17.64 -13.61 23.00
C GLY A 64 -17.49 -13.00 21.60
N PHE A 65 -18.17 -13.57 20.59
CA PHE A 65 -18.21 -13.00 19.25
C PHE A 65 -18.95 -11.65 19.21
N GLY A 66 -20.02 -11.49 19.99
CA GLY A 66 -20.79 -10.25 20.10
C GLY A 66 -19.96 -9.11 20.69
N ILE A 67 -19.31 -9.34 21.83
CA ILE A 67 -18.46 -8.36 22.51
C ILE A 67 -17.29 -7.96 21.60
N THR A 68 -16.62 -8.92 20.97
CA THR A 68 -15.49 -8.62 20.07
C THR A 68 -15.94 -7.83 18.83
N SER A 69 -17.11 -8.16 18.26
CA SER A 69 -17.72 -7.39 17.18
C SER A 69 -18.08 -5.96 17.61
N LEU A 70 -18.71 -5.82 18.76
CA LEU A 70 -19.13 -4.54 19.33
C LEU A 70 -17.91 -3.65 19.59
N ALA A 71 -16.88 -4.20 20.24
CA ALA A 71 -15.64 -3.49 20.52
C ALA A 71 -14.93 -3.03 19.24
N LYS A 72 -14.81 -3.90 18.22
CA LYS A 72 -14.24 -3.53 16.92
C LYS A 72 -15.04 -2.43 16.23
N GLY A 73 -16.38 -2.53 16.25
CA GLY A 73 -17.27 -1.53 15.68
C GLY A 73 -17.14 -0.17 16.37
N ILE A 74 -17.20 -0.14 17.70
CA ILE A 74 -17.02 1.08 18.49
C ILE A 74 -15.66 1.68 18.20
N TYR A 75 -14.58 0.88 18.26
CA TYR A 75 -13.24 1.34 18.00
C TYR A 75 -13.11 2.01 16.62
N ALA A 76 -13.71 1.41 15.58
CA ALA A 76 -13.72 1.97 14.23
C ALA A 76 -14.46 3.31 14.12
N THR A 77 -15.34 3.65 15.07
CA THR A 77 -16.01 4.98 15.13
C THR A 77 -15.22 6.05 15.87
N LEU A 78 -14.24 5.65 16.68
CA LEU A 78 -13.43 6.57 17.47
C LEU A 78 -12.52 7.44 16.59
N ARG A 79 -11.71 8.29 17.23
CA ARG A 79 -10.78 9.17 16.52
C ARG A 79 -9.82 8.35 15.67
N PHE A 80 -9.68 8.75 14.41
CA PHE A 80 -8.71 8.18 13.49
C PHE A 80 -7.37 8.85 13.74
N PHE A 81 -6.46 8.14 14.39
CA PHE A 81 -5.13 8.65 14.75
C PHE A 81 -4.17 8.47 13.57
N VAL A 82 -3.59 9.57 13.12
CA VAL A 82 -2.58 9.59 12.06
C VAL A 82 -1.46 10.52 12.52
N GLY A 83 -0.22 10.04 12.53
CA GLY A 83 0.97 10.86 12.76
C GLY A 83 1.24 11.85 11.61
N ARG A 84 2.08 12.87 11.87
CA ARG A 84 2.37 13.95 10.91
C ARG A 84 3.04 13.46 9.62
N ASN A 85 3.81 12.38 9.71
CA ASN A 85 4.66 11.91 8.62
C ASN A 85 3.98 10.82 7.76
N HIS A 86 2.75 10.43 8.11
CA HIS A 86 1.97 9.48 7.31
C HIS A 86 1.29 10.19 6.12
N PRO A 87 1.02 9.49 5.00
CA PRO A 87 1.12 8.04 4.79
C PRO A 87 2.56 7.52 4.70
N THR A 88 2.78 6.21 4.70
CA THR A 88 4.12 5.62 4.53
C THR A 88 4.88 6.18 3.33
N SER A 89 6.19 6.33 3.51
CA SER A 89 7.14 6.72 2.47
C SER A 89 7.16 5.73 1.29
N LEU A 90 7.44 6.24 0.08
CA LEU A 90 7.53 5.40 -1.13
C LEU A 90 8.75 4.48 -1.04
N ALA A 91 9.89 5.04 -0.65
CA ALA A 91 11.13 4.35 -0.38
C ALA A 91 11.66 4.74 1.01
N TYR A 92 12.78 4.13 1.43
CA TYR A 92 13.41 4.48 2.69
C TYR A 92 13.76 5.97 2.73
N ASN A 93 13.34 6.65 3.79
CA ASN A 93 13.48 8.09 3.96
C ASN A 93 14.77 8.41 4.75
N PHE A 94 15.67 9.17 4.16
CA PHE A 94 16.93 9.61 4.76
C PHE A 94 16.83 10.99 5.42
N SER A 95 15.64 11.61 5.48
CA SER A 95 15.46 12.89 6.16
C SER A 95 15.92 12.83 7.63
N LYS A 96 16.90 13.66 7.99
CA LYS A 96 17.53 13.68 9.32
C LYS A 96 16.53 13.89 10.46
N SER A 97 15.46 14.65 10.21
CA SER A 97 14.39 14.92 11.19
C SER A 97 13.41 13.77 11.37
N GLU A 98 13.42 12.75 10.50
CA GLU A 98 12.42 11.67 10.49
C GLU A 98 13.06 10.28 10.65
N THR A 99 14.32 10.19 11.10
CA THR A 99 15.09 8.94 11.21
C THR A 99 14.37 7.83 12.01
N SER A 100 13.69 8.18 13.10
CA SER A 100 12.91 7.22 13.91
C SER A 100 11.71 6.66 13.16
N THR A 101 10.99 7.51 12.42
CA THR A 101 9.85 7.12 11.58
C THR A 101 10.32 6.29 10.40
N ALA A 102 11.40 6.71 9.74
CA ALA A 102 11.98 5.99 8.59
C ALA A 102 12.39 4.55 8.94
N GLN A 103 12.94 4.34 10.13
CA GLN A 103 13.30 3.00 10.60
C GLN A 103 12.07 2.12 10.90
N GLN A 104 10.97 2.71 11.37
CA GLN A 104 9.71 2.00 11.61
C GLN A 104 9.03 1.62 10.28
N GLU A 105 9.01 2.54 9.32
CA GLU A 105 8.38 2.36 8.00
C GLU A 105 9.18 1.46 7.05
N LYS A 106 10.47 1.19 7.34
CA LYS A 106 11.39 0.45 6.45
C LYS A 106 10.86 -0.90 5.95
N ALA A 107 10.06 -1.60 6.74
CA ALA A 107 9.47 -2.89 6.35
C ALA A 107 8.27 -2.74 5.40
N ASP A 108 7.66 -1.56 5.38
CA ASP A 108 6.38 -1.27 4.74
C ASP A 108 6.53 -0.38 3.49
N VAL A 109 7.73 0.13 3.17
CA VAL A 109 7.97 0.88 1.92
C VAL A 109 7.88 -0.02 0.68
N ALA A 110 7.31 0.50 -0.41
CA ALA A 110 7.04 -0.28 -1.63
C ALA A 110 8.20 -0.26 -2.63
N TYR A 111 9.08 0.75 -2.58
CA TYR A 111 10.11 0.99 -3.59
C TYR A 111 11.50 1.17 -2.99
N ALA A 112 12.52 1.02 -3.84
CA ALA A 112 13.87 1.51 -3.58
C ALA A 112 14.09 2.85 -4.31
N ALA A 113 15.04 3.66 -3.86
CA ALA A 113 15.38 4.93 -4.51
C ALA A 113 15.75 4.76 -5.99
N LYS A 114 16.47 3.67 -6.32
CA LYS A 114 16.80 3.31 -7.71
C LYS A 114 15.56 3.00 -8.55
N THR A 115 14.56 2.35 -7.95
CA THR A 115 13.29 2.07 -8.64
C THR A 115 12.54 3.36 -8.96
N LEU A 116 12.52 4.33 -8.04
CA LEU A 116 11.89 5.64 -8.26
C LEU A 116 12.61 6.43 -9.36
N GLU A 117 13.94 6.42 -9.37
CA GLU A 117 14.75 6.99 -10.44
C GLU A 117 14.41 6.38 -11.80
N GLU A 118 14.41 5.04 -11.88
CA GLU A 118 14.06 4.33 -13.10
C GLU A 118 12.62 4.62 -13.57
N MET A 119 11.69 4.86 -12.65
CA MET A 119 10.31 5.25 -12.99
C MET A 119 10.25 6.64 -13.61
N LEU A 120 10.94 7.61 -13.01
CA LEU A 120 10.97 9.00 -13.49
C LEU A 120 11.70 9.12 -14.84
N ILE A 121 12.94 8.65 -14.91
CA ILE A 121 13.78 8.76 -16.11
C ILE A 121 13.24 7.87 -17.22
N GLY A 122 12.86 6.63 -16.88
CA GLY A 122 12.36 5.66 -17.84
C GLY A 122 10.90 5.86 -18.25
N ARG A 123 10.19 6.82 -17.64
CA ARG A 123 8.76 7.09 -17.88
C ARG A 123 7.94 5.79 -17.80
N LYS A 124 8.25 4.97 -16.79
CA LYS A 124 7.64 3.65 -16.56
C LYS A 124 7.11 3.55 -15.14
N ASN A 125 6.12 2.70 -14.90
CA ASN A 125 5.59 2.47 -13.56
C ASN A 125 5.82 1.01 -13.14
N SER A 126 6.73 0.80 -12.19
CA SER A 126 7.12 -0.53 -11.71
C SER A 126 6.06 -1.20 -10.82
N THR A 127 5.04 -0.44 -10.38
CA THR A 127 3.88 -0.94 -9.62
C THR A 127 3.04 -1.91 -10.44
N PHE A 128 3.02 -1.74 -11.76
CA PHE A 128 2.20 -2.53 -12.66
C PHE A 128 2.89 -3.85 -12.98
N VAL A 129 2.90 -4.75 -12.00
CA VAL A 129 3.47 -6.10 -12.15
C VAL A 129 2.50 -7.00 -12.89
N GLU A 130 3.03 -7.70 -13.89
CA GLU A 130 2.27 -8.67 -14.69
C GLU A 130 1.68 -9.80 -13.83
N PRO A 131 0.46 -10.26 -14.17
CA PRO A 131 -0.15 -11.40 -13.51
C PRO A 131 0.65 -12.70 -13.73
N LYS A 132 0.92 -13.42 -12.63
CA LYS A 132 1.56 -14.73 -12.65
C LYS A 132 0.52 -15.85 -12.63
N GLY A 133 0.59 -16.76 -13.59
CA GLY A 133 -0.28 -17.92 -13.72
C GLY A 133 -1.39 -17.76 -14.77
N PHE A 134 -1.86 -18.89 -15.31
CA PHE A 134 -2.83 -18.93 -16.41
C PHE A 134 -4.14 -18.22 -16.08
N LEU A 135 -4.75 -18.51 -14.93
CA LEU A 135 -6.02 -17.91 -14.55
C LEU A 135 -5.92 -16.41 -14.26
N SER A 136 -4.81 -15.96 -13.68
CA SER A 136 -4.57 -14.55 -13.48
C SER A 136 -4.46 -13.82 -14.82
N ARG A 137 -3.72 -14.38 -15.79
CA ARG A 137 -3.65 -13.84 -17.16
C ARG A 137 -5.00 -13.85 -17.87
N LEU A 138 -5.83 -14.88 -17.69
CA LEU A 138 -7.18 -14.95 -18.24
C LEU A 138 -8.07 -13.82 -17.68
N LEU A 139 -8.06 -13.61 -16.37
CA LEU A 139 -8.81 -12.50 -15.75
C LEU A 139 -8.36 -11.15 -16.31
N HIS A 140 -7.05 -10.93 -16.41
CA HIS A 140 -6.49 -9.69 -16.97
C HIS A 140 -6.71 -9.56 -18.49
N SER A 141 -7.05 -10.65 -19.20
CA SER A 141 -7.48 -10.56 -20.61
C SER A 141 -8.93 -10.09 -20.72
N ILE A 142 -9.79 -10.49 -19.77
CA ILE A 142 -11.20 -10.06 -19.70
C ILE A 142 -11.31 -8.61 -19.19
N ALA A 143 -10.50 -8.25 -18.20
CA ALA A 143 -10.48 -6.93 -17.57
C ALA A 143 -9.05 -6.35 -17.54
N PRO A 144 -8.52 -5.86 -18.68
CA PRO A 144 -7.13 -5.39 -18.79
C PRO A 144 -6.81 -4.23 -17.84
N LYS A 145 -7.77 -3.33 -17.62
CA LYS A 145 -7.61 -2.19 -16.70
C LYS A 145 -7.38 -2.60 -15.24
N LEU A 146 -7.64 -3.86 -14.87
CA LEU A 146 -7.37 -4.40 -13.53
C LEU A 146 -5.87 -4.34 -13.19
N LEU A 147 -4.97 -4.38 -14.19
CA LEU A 147 -3.53 -4.28 -13.98
C LEU A 147 -3.13 -3.01 -13.22
N PHE A 148 -3.86 -1.92 -13.47
CA PHE A 148 -3.56 -0.58 -12.97
C PHE A 148 -4.25 -0.27 -11.63
N LEU A 149 -5.00 -1.22 -11.07
CA LEU A 149 -5.63 -1.06 -9.77
C LEU A 149 -4.68 -1.42 -8.62
N PRO A 150 -4.93 -0.89 -7.40
CA PRO A 150 -4.16 -1.25 -6.22
C PRO A 150 -4.20 -2.77 -5.93
N TYR A 151 -3.14 -3.31 -5.32
CA TYR A 151 -3.01 -4.75 -5.07
C TYR A 151 -4.19 -5.36 -4.28
N PRO A 152 -4.75 -4.74 -3.24
CA PRO A 152 -5.91 -5.29 -2.54
C PRO A 152 -7.14 -5.48 -3.44
N ILE A 153 -7.43 -4.52 -4.33
CA ILE A 153 -8.58 -4.61 -5.24
C ILE A 153 -8.32 -5.70 -6.31
N ARG A 154 -7.07 -5.82 -6.77
CA ARG A 154 -6.65 -6.90 -7.67
C ARG A 154 -6.80 -8.27 -7.03
N ASN A 155 -6.32 -8.43 -5.79
CA ASN A 155 -6.40 -9.69 -5.04
C ASN A 155 -7.85 -10.07 -4.73
N MET A 156 -8.70 -9.11 -4.35
CA MET A 156 -10.15 -9.34 -4.20
C MET A 156 -10.76 -9.89 -5.50
N SER A 157 -10.46 -9.25 -6.63
CA SER A 157 -10.99 -9.63 -7.94
C SER A 157 -10.49 -11.01 -8.37
N GLN A 158 -9.21 -11.31 -8.12
CA GLN A 158 -8.60 -12.61 -8.40
C GLN A 158 -9.19 -13.74 -7.54
N ARG A 159 -9.44 -13.50 -6.24
CA ARG A 159 -10.12 -14.47 -5.36
C ARG A 159 -11.54 -14.77 -5.83
N LEU A 160 -12.29 -13.72 -6.19
CA LEU A 160 -13.66 -13.86 -6.70
C LEU A 160 -13.69 -14.65 -8.03
N PHE A 161 -12.81 -14.30 -8.97
CA PHE A 161 -12.67 -15.00 -10.24
C PHE A 161 -12.25 -16.46 -10.03
N GLY A 162 -11.30 -16.71 -9.13
CA GLY A 162 -10.85 -18.05 -8.79
C GLY A 162 -11.95 -18.94 -8.21
N ALA A 163 -12.82 -18.39 -7.37
CA ALA A 163 -13.98 -19.09 -6.83
C ALA A 163 -14.95 -19.52 -7.95
N TRP A 164 -15.22 -18.63 -8.91
CA TRP A 164 -16.05 -18.93 -10.08
C TRP A 164 -15.44 -19.99 -10.99
N VAL A 165 -14.16 -19.86 -11.33
CA VAL A 165 -13.47 -20.86 -12.16
C VAL A 165 -13.45 -22.22 -11.47
N SER A 166 -13.18 -22.26 -10.17
CA SER A 166 -13.19 -23.51 -9.39
C SER A 166 -14.58 -24.13 -9.36
N THR A 167 -15.63 -23.31 -9.20
CA THR A 167 -17.03 -23.76 -9.24
C THR A 167 -17.38 -24.35 -10.61
N LEU A 168 -17.08 -23.65 -11.70
CA LEU A 168 -17.36 -24.11 -13.06
C LEU A 168 -16.61 -25.40 -13.39
N THR A 169 -15.32 -25.45 -13.04
CA THR A 169 -14.48 -26.64 -13.25
C THR A 169 -15.04 -27.83 -12.48
N ALA A 170 -15.40 -27.64 -11.22
CA ALA A 170 -15.97 -28.71 -10.39
C ALA A 170 -17.33 -29.19 -10.89
N LEU A 171 -18.19 -28.30 -11.40
CA LEU A 171 -19.46 -28.67 -12.01
C LEU A 171 -19.28 -29.48 -13.31
N VAL A 172 -18.33 -29.10 -14.16
CA VAL A 172 -18.02 -29.86 -15.38
C VAL A 172 -17.49 -31.26 -15.03
N LEU A 173 -16.54 -31.34 -14.10
CA LEU A 173 -15.98 -32.61 -13.64
C LEU A 173 -17.06 -33.48 -12.99
N TYR A 174 -17.93 -32.88 -12.18
CA TYR A 174 -19.08 -33.58 -11.62
C TYR A 174 -20.03 -34.10 -12.68
N GLY A 175 -20.27 -33.35 -13.76
CA GLY A 175 -21.05 -33.82 -14.91
C GLY A 175 -20.45 -35.05 -15.59
N VAL A 176 -19.11 -35.10 -15.71
CA VAL A 176 -18.40 -36.29 -16.21
C VAL A 176 -18.55 -37.48 -15.26
N VAL A 177 -18.38 -37.26 -13.96
CA VAL A 177 -18.58 -38.32 -12.94
C VAL A 177 -20.02 -38.82 -12.95
N ALA A 178 -21.00 -37.92 -13.03
CA ALA A 178 -22.41 -38.27 -13.16
C ALA A 178 -22.68 -39.13 -14.40
N PHE A 179 -22.10 -38.75 -15.54
CA PHE A 179 -22.22 -39.52 -16.78
C PHE A 179 -21.65 -40.93 -16.63
N VAL A 180 -20.45 -41.08 -16.06
CA VAL A 180 -19.81 -42.40 -15.87
C VAL A 180 -20.58 -43.26 -14.86
N SER A 181 -20.97 -42.68 -13.73
CA SER A 181 -21.69 -43.38 -12.65
C SER A 181 -23.11 -43.79 -13.06
N LEU A 182 -23.87 -42.89 -13.70
CA LEU A 182 -25.29 -43.10 -13.98
C LEU A 182 -25.56 -43.79 -15.32
N SER A 183 -24.61 -43.77 -16.27
CA SER A 183 -24.76 -44.49 -17.55
C SER A 183 -24.41 -45.98 -17.47
N GLY A 184 -24.11 -46.50 -16.28
CA GLY A 184 -23.80 -47.90 -16.04
C GLY A 184 -22.35 -48.32 -16.33
N PHE A 185 -21.46 -47.40 -16.72
CA PHE A 185 -20.04 -47.72 -16.98
C PHE A 185 -19.29 -48.18 -15.73
N ALA A 186 -19.73 -47.75 -14.55
CA ALA A 186 -19.16 -48.13 -13.26
C ALA A 186 -19.96 -49.24 -12.54
N GLY A 187 -20.91 -49.90 -13.23
CA GLY A 187 -21.78 -50.92 -12.65
C GLY A 187 -22.64 -50.40 -11.50
N ASP A 188 -23.17 -51.32 -10.67
CA ASP A 188 -24.02 -50.99 -9.52
C ASP A 188 -23.31 -50.12 -8.46
N ALA A 189 -22.00 -50.30 -8.29
CA ALA A 189 -21.19 -49.47 -7.39
C ALA A 189 -21.15 -48.00 -7.85
N GLY A 190 -21.25 -47.74 -9.16
CA GLY A 190 -21.31 -46.39 -9.72
C GLY A 190 -22.55 -45.61 -9.27
N GLU A 191 -23.71 -46.26 -9.30
CA GLU A 191 -24.99 -45.66 -8.91
C GLU A 191 -25.04 -45.42 -7.39
N LEU A 192 -24.60 -46.40 -6.60
CA LEU A 192 -24.55 -46.30 -5.13
C LEU A 192 -23.61 -45.19 -4.63
N THR A 193 -22.52 -44.92 -5.34
CA THR A 193 -21.52 -43.91 -4.92
C THR A 193 -21.89 -42.48 -5.35
N PHE A 194 -22.87 -42.30 -6.24
CA PHE A 194 -23.22 -41.00 -6.80
C PHE A 194 -23.65 -39.93 -5.77
N PRO A 195 -24.47 -40.23 -4.75
CA PRO A 195 -24.81 -39.27 -3.69
C PRO A 195 -23.60 -38.81 -2.87
N ILE A 196 -22.57 -39.65 -2.74
CA ILE A 196 -21.32 -39.32 -2.04
C ILE A 196 -20.56 -38.26 -2.84
N TYR A 197 -20.46 -38.41 -4.16
CA TYR A 197 -19.83 -37.40 -5.03
C TYR A 197 -20.55 -36.06 -5.00
N SER A 198 -21.89 -36.09 -4.95
CA SER A 198 -22.70 -34.88 -4.79
C SER A 198 -22.27 -34.13 -3.52
N THR A 199 -22.17 -34.85 -2.40
CA THR A 199 -21.82 -34.28 -1.09
C THR A 199 -20.39 -33.73 -1.09
N LEU A 200 -19.44 -34.46 -1.68
CA LEU A 200 -18.06 -34.01 -1.83
C LEU A 200 -17.95 -32.75 -2.68
N LEU A 201 -18.69 -32.66 -3.79
CA LEU A 201 -18.78 -31.47 -4.62
C LEU A 201 -19.29 -30.27 -3.80
N MET A 202 -20.36 -30.45 -3.03
CA MET A 202 -20.92 -29.40 -2.19
C MET A 202 -19.91 -28.90 -1.16
N ILE A 203 -19.23 -29.80 -0.44
CA ILE A 203 -18.20 -29.43 0.55
C ILE A 203 -17.05 -28.68 -0.12
N TYR A 204 -16.60 -29.16 -1.29
CA TYR A 204 -15.53 -28.53 -2.04
C TYR A 204 -15.91 -27.11 -2.49
N ILE A 205 -17.08 -26.93 -3.08
CA ILE A 205 -17.57 -25.62 -3.54
C ILE A 205 -17.75 -24.67 -2.34
N LEU A 206 -18.35 -25.12 -1.24
CA LEU A 206 -18.48 -24.33 -0.01
C LEU A 206 -17.11 -23.88 0.52
N SER A 207 -16.12 -24.78 0.53
CA SER A 207 -14.74 -24.46 0.94
C SER A 207 -14.06 -23.42 0.04
N CYS A 208 -14.31 -23.49 -1.27
CA CYS A 208 -13.81 -22.49 -2.22
C CYS A 208 -14.36 -21.09 -1.92
N TRP A 209 -15.68 -20.99 -1.73
CA TRP A 209 -16.33 -19.71 -1.43
C TRP A 209 -15.99 -19.19 -0.03
N TYR A 210 -15.86 -20.08 0.97
CA TYR A 210 -15.37 -19.71 2.30
C TYR A 210 -13.94 -19.15 2.25
N SER A 211 -13.08 -19.75 1.42
CA SER A 211 -11.70 -19.27 1.24
C SER A 211 -11.64 -17.93 0.52
N ALA A 212 -12.47 -17.72 -0.50
CA ALA A 212 -12.57 -16.44 -1.22
C ALA A 212 -13.11 -15.31 -0.34
N ALA A 213 -13.98 -15.63 0.61
CA ALA A 213 -14.58 -14.69 1.55
C ALA A 213 -13.64 -14.20 2.67
N LYS A 214 -12.44 -14.79 2.81
CA LYS A 214 -11.48 -14.37 3.85
C LYS A 214 -11.04 -12.91 3.63
N PRO A 215 -10.78 -12.15 4.71
CA PRO A 215 -10.29 -10.78 4.58
C PRO A 215 -8.94 -10.75 3.86
N ILE A 216 -8.66 -9.62 3.19
CA ILE A 216 -7.35 -9.39 2.58
C ILE A 216 -6.36 -9.13 3.71
N SER A 217 -5.35 -9.98 3.81
CA SER A 217 -4.32 -9.83 4.83
C SER A 217 -3.38 -8.69 4.48
N ARG A 218 -2.74 -8.07 5.47
CA ARG A 218 -1.74 -7.02 5.26
C ARG A 218 -0.60 -7.45 4.32
N LYS A 219 -0.21 -8.73 4.37
CA LYS A 219 0.81 -9.30 3.46
C LYS A 219 0.40 -9.23 1.99
N ALA A 220 -0.90 -9.28 1.71
CA ALA A 220 -1.46 -9.20 0.36
C ALA A 220 -1.50 -7.74 -0.17
N GLU A 221 -1.00 -6.76 0.58
CA GLU A 221 -0.76 -5.40 0.08
C GLU A 221 0.66 -5.24 -0.51
N HIS A 222 1.59 -6.13 -0.16
CA HIS A 222 2.96 -6.14 -0.69
C HIS A 222 3.09 -6.94 -1.99
N ALA A 223 2.18 -7.88 -2.25
CA ALA A 223 2.26 -8.75 -3.41
C ALA A 223 0.88 -9.17 -3.92
N ILE A 224 0.83 -9.46 -5.22
CA ILE A 224 -0.34 -10.02 -5.89
C ILE A 224 -0.37 -11.53 -5.65
N GLU A 225 -1.52 -12.04 -5.25
CA GLU A 225 -1.73 -13.48 -5.05
C GLU A 225 -1.65 -14.21 -6.38
N SER A 226 -0.93 -15.33 -6.44
CA SER A 226 -0.93 -16.16 -7.63
C SER A 226 -2.14 -17.07 -7.64
N LEU A 227 -2.94 -16.97 -8.69
CA LEU A 227 -3.97 -17.97 -8.98
C LEU A 227 -3.30 -19.14 -9.71
N GLY A 228 -2.83 -20.10 -8.92
CA GLY A 228 -2.03 -21.22 -9.40
C GLY A 228 -2.83 -22.26 -10.20
N SER A 229 -2.30 -22.64 -11.36
CA SER A 229 -2.75 -23.83 -12.12
C SER A 229 -2.63 -25.12 -11.32
N ALA A 230 -1.76 -25.16 -10.31
CA ALA A 230 -1.62 -26.30 -9.40
C ALA A 230 -2.90 -26.59 -8.62
N THR A 231 -3.68 -25.58 -8.24
CA THR A 231 -4.97 -25.79 -7.56
C THR A 231 -5.97 -26.42 -8.52
N LEU A 232 -6.05 -25.93 -9.76
CA LEU A 232 -6.89 -26.55 -10.79
C LEU A 232 -6.46 -27.99 -11.11
N ALA A 233 -5.17 -28.24 -11.28
CA ALA A 233 -4.63 -29.57 -11.54
C ALA A 233 -5.00 -30.53 -10.40
N LYS A 234 -4.84 -30.11 -9.14
CA LYS A 234 -5.27 -30.90 -7.97
C LYS A 234 -6.76 -31.22 -8.01
N VAL A 235 -7.60 -30.26 -8.37
CA VAL A 235 -9.06 -30.45 -8.44
C VAL A 235 -9.42 -31.42 -9.53
N ILE A 236 -8.87 -31.24 -10.73
CA ILE A 236 -9.06 -32.14 -11.86
C ILE A 236 -8.59 -33.55 -11.51
N SER A 237 -7.37 -33.70 -10.99
CA SER A 237 -6.82 -35.00 -10.58
C SER A 237 -7.67 -35.65 -9.49
N LEU A 238 -8.09 -34.91 -8.46
CA LEU A 238 -8.92 -35.44 -7.38
C LEU A 238 -10.30 -35.85 -7.90
N SER A 239 -10.91 -35.08 -8.80
CA SER A 239 -12.21 -35.41 -9.39
C SER A 239 -12.20 -36.66 -10.26
N PHE A 240 -11.05 -37.08 -10.80
CA PHE A 240 -10.92 -38.37 -11.51
C PHE A 240 -10.53 -39.52 -10.60
N VAL A 241 -9.56 -39.30 -9.69
CA VAL A 241 -9.02 -40.35 -8.82
C VAL A 241 -10.03 -40.74 -7.73
N LEU A 242 -10.70 -39.76 -7.13
CA LEU A 242 -11.57 -40.00 -5.97
C LEU A 242 -12.78 -40.87 -6.32
N PRO A 243 -13.44 -40.72 -7.48
CA PRO A 243 -14.51 -41.64 -7.87
C PRO A 243 -14.06 -43.07 -8.13
N ILE A 244 -12.90 -43.25 -8.76
CA ILE A 244 -12.34 -44.58 -8.98
C ILE A 244 -12.01 -45.21 -7.62
N LEU A 245 -11.37 -44.47 -6.73
CA LEU A 245 -11.00 -44.95 -5.41
C LEU A 245 -12.23 -45.35 -4.58
N ILE A 246 -13.26 -44.50 -4.54
CA ILE A 246 -14.50 -44.75 -3.79
C ILE A 246 -15.27 -45.93 -4.39
N GLY A 247 -15.35 -46.02 -5.73
CA GLY A 247 -15.98 -47.14 -6.42
C GLY A 247 -15.26 -48.47 -6.15
N LEU A 248 -13.92 -48.47 -6.19
CA LEU A 248 -13.10 -49.64 -5.88
C LEU A 248 -13.21 -50.06 -4.41
N THR A 249 -13.18 -49.11 -3.46
CA THR A 249 -13.35 -49.44 -2.05
C THR A 249 -14.74 -49.98 -1.77
N LEU A 250 -15.79 -49.41 -2.37
CA LEU A 250 -17.14 -49.95 -2.21
C LEU A 250 -17.26 -51.36 -2.82
N SER A 251 -16.69 -51.56 -4.01
CA SER A 251 -16.69 -52.88 -4.67
C SER A 251 -15.96 -53.94 -3.83
N TYR A 252 -14.82 -53.58 -3.24
CA TYR A 252 -14.07 -54.46 -2.35
C TYR A 252 -14.86 -54.81 -1.08
N ILE A 253 -15.53 -53.84 -0.46
CA ILE A 253 -16.39 -54.07 0.72
C ILE A 253 -17.59 -54.97 0.37
N MET A 254 -18.20 -54.76 -0.80
CA MET A 254 -19.29 -55.60 -1.29
C MET A 254 -18.86 -57.05 -1.50
N ASP A 255 -17.67 -57.26 -2.08
CA ASP A 255 -17.13 -58.58 -2.36
C ASP A 255 -16.72 -59.31 -1.06
N GLU A 256 -15.99 -58.64 -0.16
CA GLU A 256 -15.58 -59.21 1.13
C GLU A 256 -16.78 -59.49 2.06
N GLY A 257 -17.77 -58.60 2.07
CA GLY A 257 -18.98 -58.72 2.89
C GLY A 257 -20.08 -59.59 2.28
N LYS A 258 -19.95 -60.03 1.02
CA LYS A 258 -21.03 -60.66 0.22
C LYS A 258 -22.34 -59.84 0.23
N LEU A 259 -22.21 -58.51 0.24
CA LEU A 259 -23.34 -57.59 0.31
C LEU A 259 -23.86 -57.32 -1.10
N SER A 260 -25.16 -57.48 -1.32
CA SER A 260 -25.80 -57.06 -2.56
C SER A 260 -26.07 -55.56 -2.57
N LYS A 261 -26.36 -55.01 -3.75
CA LYS A 261 -26.84 -53.62 -3.90
C LYS A 261 -28.06 -53.33 -3.01
N ALA A 262 -28.98 -54.28 -2.91
CA ALA A 262 -30.22 -54.14 -2.13
C ALA A 262 -29.92 -54.03 -0.62
N ASP A 263 -28.89 -54.73 -0.13
CA ASP A 263 -28.50 -54.67 1.29
C ASP A 263 -27.93 -53.30 1.65
N ILE A 264 -27.17 -52.69 0.72
CA ILE A 264 -26.65 -51.34 0.88
C ILE A 264 -27.77 -50.30 0.81
N GLU A 265 -28.69 -50.43 -0.15
CA GLU A 265 -29.85 -49.54 -0.27
C GLU A 265 -30.74 -49.61 0.98
N LEU A 266 -30.94 -50.79 1.56
CA LEU A 266 -31.69 -50.97 2.80
C LEU A 266 -31.02 -50.27 3.99
N PHE A 267 -29.68 -50.27 4.04
CA PHE A 267 -28.91 -49.56 5.06
C PHE A 267 -29.02 -48.03 4.91
N PHE A 268 -29.03 -47.50 3.68
CA PHE A 268 -29.15 -46.06 3.41
C PHE A 268 -30.59 -45.55 3.45
N ALA A 269 -31.60 -46.39 3.22
CA ALA A 269 -33.02 -46.03 3.20
C ALA A 269 -33.51 -45.25 4.45
N PRO A 270 -33.12 -45.60 5.69
CA PRO A 270 -33.53 -44.84 6.87
C PRO A 270 -32.79 -43.51 7.05
N LEU A 271 -31.71 -43.24 6.30
CA LEU A 271 -30.90 -42.04 6.47
C LEU A 271 -31.52 -40.84 5.74
N PRO A 272 -31.80 -39.72 6.44
CA PRO A 272 -32.34 -38.52 5.81
C PRO A 272 -31.39 -37.95 4.75
N SER A 273 -31.97 -37.40 3.69
CA SER A 273 -31.18 -36.83 2.61
C SER A 273 -30.54 -35.49 3.01
N LEU A 274 -29.29 -35.27 2.57
CA LEU A 274 -28.59 -34.00 2.77
C LEU A 274 -29.13 -32.87 1.88
N HIS A 275 -30.04 -33.16 0.95
CA HIS A 275 -30.58 -32.17 0.00
C HIS A 275 -29.48 -31.35 -0.68
N THR A 276 -28.41 -32.02 -1.13
CA THR A 276 -27.19 -31.40 -1.64
C THR A 276 -27.43 -30.37 -2.76
N TRP A 277 -28.45 -30.62 -3.58
CA TRP A 277 -28.90 -29.70 -4.64
C TRP A 277 -29.31 -28.32 -4.10
N ALA A 278 -29.91 -28.25 -2.91
CA ALA A 278 -30.37 -27.01 -2.31
C ALA A 278 -29.19 -26.13 -1.89
N TYR A 279 -28.14 -26.73 -1.32
CA TYR A 279 -26.90 -26.03 -0.98
C TYR A 279 -26.17 -25.54 -2.22
N LEU A 280 -26.04 -26.36 -3.25
CA LEU A 280 -25.40 -25.97 -4.51
C LEU A 280 -26.17 -24.81 -5.17
N THR A 281 -27.50 -24.89 -5.20
CA THR A 281 -28.36 -23.81 -5.70
C THR A 281 -28.19 -22.55 -4.86
N GLY A 282 -28.21 -22.67 -3.53
CA GLY A 282 -27.99 -21.57 -2.60
C GLY A 282 -26.63 -20.89 -2.79
N VAL A 283 -25.56 -21.67 -2.98
CA VAL A 283 -24.23 -21.13 -3.33
C VAL A 283 -24.29 -20.33 -4.61
N ILE A 284 -24.86 -20.88 -5.69
CA ILE A 284 -24.90 -20.20 -6.99
C ILE A 284 -25.69 -18.89 -6.89
N VAL A 285 -26.85 -18.90 -6.25
CA VAL A 285 -27.69 -17.70 -6.08
C VAL A 285 -26.97 -16.62 -5.27
N LEU A 286 -26.39 -16.97 -4.12
CA LEU A 286 -25.65 -16.04 -3.28
C LEU A 286 -24.37 -15.54 -3.97
N ALA A 287 -23.67 -16.42 -4.68
CA ALA A 287 -22.49 -16.09 -5.46
C ALA A 287 -22.81 -15.07 -6.55
N LEU A 288 -23.87 -15.28 -7.33
CA LEU A 288 -24.30 -14.34 -8.36
C LEU A 288 -24.68 -12.98 -7.76
N GLY A 289 -25.50 -12.97 -6.70
CA GLY A 289 -25.94 -11.74 -6.04
C GLY A 289 -24.78 -10.93 -5.47
N CYS A 290 -23.88 -11.58 -4.73
CA CYS A 290 -22.73 -10.89 -4.14
C CYS A 290 -21.72 -10.45 -5.21
N SER A 291 -21.46 -11.28 -6.23
CA SER A 291 -20.58 -10.93 -7.34
C SER A 291 -21.12 -9.73 -8.12
N ALA A 292 -22.43 -9.63 -8.33
CA ALA A 292 -23.04 -8.49 -9.01
C ALA A 292 -22.81 -7.18 -8.25
N ILE A 293 -23.00 -7.18 -6.92
CA ILE A 293 -22.74 -6.01 -6.07
C ILE A 293 -21.26 -5.59 -6.15
N ILE A 294 -20.35 -6.56 -6.04
CA ILE A 294 -18.90 -6.32 -6.11
C ILE A 294 -18.50 -5.81 -7.50
N ALA A 295 -19.08 -6.38 -8.57
CA ALA A 295 -18.79 -5.99 -9.94
C ALA A 295 -19.20 -4.54 -10.23
N VAL A 296 -20.30 -4.04 -9.67
CA VAL A 296 -20.69 -2.62 -9.80
C VAL A 296 -19.65 -1.71 -9.16
N MET A 297 -19.18 -2.05 -7.94
CA MET A 297 -18.14 -1.27 -7.27
C MET A 297 -16.81 -1.31 -8.01
N LEU A 298 -16.41 -2.49 -8.47
CA LEU A 298 -15.18 -2.71 -9.25
C LEU A 298 -15.23 -1.94 -10.57
N LYS A 299 -16.36 -1.97 -11.29
CA LYS A 299 -16.55 -1.24 -12.54
C LYS A 299 -16.38 0.26 -12.34
N ALA A 300 -17.03 0.84 -11.32
CA ALA A 300 -16.89 2.26 -11.03
C ALA A 300 -15.43 2.66 -10.74
N ARG A 301 -14.68 1.77 -10.05
CA ARG A 301 -13.25 1.99 -9.79
C ARG A 301 -12.39 1.84 -11.05
N LEU A 302 -12.69 0.86 -11.92
CA LEU A 302 -12.02 0.62 -13.21
C LEU A 302 -12.24 1.77 -14.20
N ASP A 303 -13.42 2.41 -14.19
CA ASP A 303 -13.75 3.53 -15.07
C ASP A 303 -12.91 4.78 -14.75
N LYS A 304 -12.35 4.87 -13.54
CA LYS A 304 -11.46 5.96 -13.08
C LYS A 304 -9.97 5.63 -13.17
N VAL A 305 -9.60 4.52 -13.79
CA VAL A 305 -8.20 4.14 -13.99
C VAL A 305 -7.56 5.04 -15.04
N ASN A 306 -6.47 5.72 -14.69
CA ASN A 306 -5.72 6.60 -15.58
C ASN A 306 -4.20 6.36 -15.44
N PRO A 307 -3.63 5.35 -16.12
CA PRO A 307 -2.24 4.92 -15.94
C PRO A 307 -1.26 5.82 -16.71
N VAL A 308 -1.32 7.12 -16.47
CA VAL A 308 -0.40 8.10 -17.07
C VAL A 308 0.98 7.92 -16.45
N VAL A 309 2.00 7.91 -17.30
CA VAL A 309 3.40 7.84 -16.87
C VAL A 309 4.22 8.92 -17.54
N GLU A 310 3.91 10.17 -17.17
CA GLU A 310 4.53 11.35 -17.75
C GLU A 310 5.33 12.15 -16.71
N VAL A 311 6.37 12.80 -17.21
CA VAL A 311 7.27 13.64 -16.42
C VAL A 311 7.59 14.91 -17.18
N SER A 312 7.82 15.99 -16.43
CA SER A 312 8.37 17.24 -16.94
C SER A 312 9.88 17.21 -16.75
N GLU A 313 10.63 17.55 -17.80
CA GLU A 313 12.09 17.40 -17.83
C GLU A 313 12.77 18.70 -18.26
N LEU A 314 13.74 19.13 -17.45
CA LEU A 314 14.63 20.25 -17.75
C LEU A 314 16.04 19.69 -17.97
N ARG A 315 16.65 20.06 -19.11
CA ARG A 315 18.05 19.79 -19.40
C ARG A 315 18.65 21.00 -20.10
N GLU A 316 19.48 21.73 -19.36
CA GLU A 316 20.12 22.96 -19.84
C GLU A 316 21.62 22.92 -19.52
N ASN A 317 22.36 23.89 -20.03
CA ASN A 317 23.74 24.14 -19.65
C ASN A 317 23.85 25.62 -19.26
N TRP A 318 24.30 25.88 -18.05
CA TRP A 318 24.48 27.22 -17.49
C TRP A 318 25.96 27.49 -17.25
N GLN A 319 26.39 28.72 -17.47
CA GLN A 319 27.76 29.17 -17.19
C GLN A 319 27.66 30.32 -16.22
N GLU A 320 28.01 30.06 -14.97
CA GLU A 320 27.77 31.00 -13.86
C GLU A 320 29.03 31.09 -12.99
N SER A 321 29.27 32.27 -12.43
CA SER A 321 30.44 32.53 -11.56
C SER A 321 30.16 32.16 -10.10
N VAL A 322 29.77 30.91 -9.84
CA VAL A 322 29.36 30.40 -8.52
C VAL A 322 30.11 29.11 -8.18
N HIS A 323 30.51 28.96 -6.90
CA HIS A 323 31.15 27.74 -6.43
C HIS A 323 30.17 26.55 -6.41
N PRO A 324 30.55 25.34 -6.87
CA PRO A 324 29.62 24.21 -6.99
C PRO A 324 28.84 23.85 -5.72
N ASN A 325 29.48 23.93 -4.54
CA ASN A 325 28.82 23.67 -3.25
C ASN A 325 27.62 24.56 -2.98
N GLU A 326 27.62 25.82 -3.43
CA GLU A 326 26.49 26.74 -3.21
C GLU A 326 25.25 26.31 -3.98
N ILE A 327 25.43 25.69 -5.15
CA ILE A 327 24.34 25.15 -5.98
C ILE A 327 23.59 24.08 -5.19
N PHE A 328 24.33 23.17 -4.56
CA PHE A 328 23.77 22.05 -3.81
C PHE A 328 23.10 22.50 -2.50
N ILE A 329 23.72 23.44 -1.78
CA ILE A 329 23.16 24.02 -0.55
C ILE A 329 21.85 24.75 -0.84
N ASN A 330 21.79 25.52 -1.93
CA ASN A 330 20.59 26.26 -2.30
C ASN A 330 19.43 25.33 -2.66
N LEU A 331 19.71 24.29 -3.45
CA LEU A 331 18.68 23.36 -3.89
C LEU A 331 17.96 22.70 -2.70
N ASP A 332 18.71 22.22 -1.72
CA ASP A 332 18.15 21.54 -0.55
C ASP A 332 17.52 22.52 0.46
N ASN A 333 18.25 23.59 0.82
CA ASN A 333 17.83 24.49 1.90
C ASN A 333 16.84 25.58 1.50
N LEU A 334 16.73 25.92 0.21
CA LEU A 334 15.84 26.98 -0.26
C LEU A 334 14.77 26.44 -1.22
N VAL A 335 15.17 25.85 -2.35
CA VAL A 335 14.23 25.42 -3.40
C VAL A 335 13.27 24.35 -2.89
N MET A 336 13.81 23.28 -2.30
CA MET A 336 12.97 22.20 -1.76
C MET A 336 12.30 22.59 -0.44
N ALA A 337 12.95 23.39 0.40
CA ALA A 337 12.36 23.87 1.66
C ALA A 337 11.12 24.74 1.45
N ASN A 338 11.11 25.62 0.44
CA ASN A 338 9.96 26.45 0.09
C ASN A 338 8.74 25.65 -0.39
N ARG A 339 8.96 24.38 -0.79
CA ARG A 339 7.91 23.48 -1.27
C ARG A 339 7.34 22.56 -0.18
N ARG A 340 7.72 22.77 1.09
CA ARG A 340 7.18 22.02 2.23
C ARG A 340 5.69 22.25 2.39
N TYR A 341 4.93 21.17 2.51
CA TYR A 341 3.50 21.24 2.81
C TYR A 341 3.30 21.24 4.32
N LYS A 342 2.52 22.19 4.84
CA LYS A 342 2.20 22.31 6.28
C LYS A 342 3.44 22.36 7.19
N GLU A 343 4.51 22.98 6.69
CA GLU A 343 5.81 23.09 7.39
C GLU A 343 6.47 21.75 7.75
N VAL A 344 5.94 20.64 7.25
CA VAL A 344 6.53 19.30 7.44
C VAL A 344 7.69 19.13 6.45
N PRO A 345 8.85 18.63 6.90
CA PRO A 345 9.99 18.36 6.02
C PRO A 345 9.61 17.44 4.85
N ASN A 346 10.25 17.63 3.69
CA ASN A 346 10.07 16.73 2.56
C ASN A 346 10.71 15.37 2.84
N ARG A 347 10.24 14.35 2.13
CA ARG A 347 10.80 12.99 2.21
C ARG A 347 12.00 12.90 1.29
N VAL A 348 13.11 12.40 1.80
CA VAL A 348 14.39 12.33 1.08
C VAL A 348 14.68 10.87 0.76
N TYR A 349 14.60 10.48 -0.52
CA TYR A 349 14.86 9.11 -0.95
C TYR A 349 16.30 8.89 -1.40
N ARG A 350 16.98 9.96 -1.81
CA ARG A 350 18.42 9.99 -2.04
C ARG A 350 18.92 11.33 -1.53
N GLU A 351 19.79 11.28 -0.52
CA GLU A 351 20.43 12.48 0.00
C GLU A 351 21.33 13.09 -1.06
N LEU A 352 21.41 14.42 -1.04
CA LEU A 352 22.31 15.16 -1.90
C LEU A 352 23.72 15.08 -1.31
N ASP A 353 24.55 14.19 -1.83
CA ASP A 353 25.96 14.06 -1.45
C ASP A 353 26.85 14.57 -2.60
N PRO A 354 27.23 15.86 -2.61
CA PRO A 354 28.00 16.43 -3.69
C PRO A 354 29.45 15.95 -3.64
N SER A 355 29.91 15.36 -4.74
CA SER A 355 31.31 14.98 -4.93
C SER A 355 32.04 16.06 -5.74
N LEU A 356 33.12 16.59 -5.16
CA LEU A 356 34.07 17.47 -5.85
C LEU A 356 35.28 16.63 -6.26
N GLN A 357 35.61 16.66 -7.54
CA GLN A 357 36.78 16.00 -8.10
C GLN A 357 37.77 17.09 -8.52
N GLU A 358 38.59 17.53 -7.57
CA GLU A 358 39.65 18.49 -7.84
C GLU A 358 40.76 17.85 -8.67
N GLN A 359 41.12 18.53 -9.76
CA GLN A 359 42.32 18.28 -10.55
C GLN A 359 43.39 19.31 -10.18
N VAL A 360 44.62 19.09 -10.64
CA VAL A 360 45.73 20.03 -10.43
C VAL A 360 45.41 21.38 -11.12
N ASP A 361 45.84 22.49 -10.52
CA ASP A 361 45.62 23.89 -10.98
C ASP A 361 44.18 24.44 -10.85
N GLY A 362 43.46 24.13 -9.77
CA GLY A 362 42.19 24.80 -9.47
C GLY A 362 41.08 24.52 -10.50
N LYS A 363 41.18 23.42 -11.23
CA LYS A 363 40.13 22.92 -12.10
C LYS A 363 39.57 21.66 -11.50
N GLY A 364 38.29 21.40 -11.69
CA GLY A 364 37.71 20.16 -11.20
C GLY A 364 36.36 19.85 -11.81
N GLY A 365 35.91 18.62 -11.59
CA GLY A 365 34.54 18.19 -11.86
C GLY A 365 33.71 18.23 -10.59
N PHE A 366 32.39 18.35 -10.74
CA PHE A 366 31.47 18.14 -9.64
C PHE A 366 30.26 17.33 -10.09
N LYS A 367 29.70 16.56 -9.17
CA LYS A 367 28.50 15.76 -9.38
C LYS A 367 27.69 15.64 -8.09
N GLY A 368 26.39 15.85 -8.19
CA GLY A 368 25.43 15.58 -7.12
C GLY A 368 24.11 15.09 -7.67
N GLU A 369 23.42 14.27 -6.88
CA GLU A 369 22.14 13.68 -7.24
C GLU A 369 21.21 13.62 -6.03
N MET A 370 19.91 13.82 -6.26
CA MET A 370 18.90 13.93 -5.24
C MET A 370 17.58 13.31 -5.74
N ILE A 371 16.85 12.68 -4.82
CA ILE A 371 15.44 12.34 -5.01
C ILE A 371 14.68 12.79 -3.77
N GLN A 372 13.72 13.69 -3.96
CA GLN A 372 12.87 14.18 -2.90
C GLN A 372 11.39 14.16 -3.29
N GLU A 373 10.54 13.96 -2.30
CA GLU A 373 9.09 14.04 -2.44
C GLU A 373 8.52 15.06 -1.45
N VAL A 374 7.71 15.99 -1.96
CA VAL A 374 6.91 16.88 -1.11
C VAL A 374 5.87 16.07 -0.35
N GLN A 375 5.58 16.47 0.90
CA GLN A 375 4.66 15.71 1.75
C GLN A 375 3.29 15.45 1.08
N PRO A 376 2.79 14.20 1.11
CA PRO A 376 1.59 13.82 0.36
C PRO A 376 0.33 14.52 0.87
N LYS A 377 -0.47 15.00 -0.07
CA LYS A 377 -1.75 15.66 0.18
C LYS A 377 -2.88 14.70 -0.12
N VAL A 378 -3.91 14.67 0.72
CA VAL A 378 -5.07 13.80 0.50
C VAL A 378 -5.80 14.19 -0.79
N LEU A 379 -5.99 13.23 -1.69
CA LEU A 379 -6.76 13.39 -2.91
C LEU A 379 -8.13 12.69 -2.75
N PRO A 380 -9.25 13.43 -2.73
CA PRO A 380 -10.57 12.82 -2.63
C PRO A 380 -10.89 11.94 -3.85
N LEU A 381 -11.26 10.69 -3.58
CA LEU A 381 -11.67 9.73 -4.62
C LEU A 381 -13.18 9.77 -4.82
N ASP A 382 -13.65 10.43 -5.89
CA ASP A 382 -15.08 10.45 -6.26
C ASP A 382 -15.38 9.42 -7.36
N LEU A 383 -16.03 8.32 -6.95
CA LEU A 383 -16.47 7.22 -7.82
C LEU A 383 -17.97 7.30 -8.17
N GLY A 384 -18.63 8.39 -7.81
CA GLY A 384 -20.03 8.66 -8.12
C GLY A 384 -21.05 8.02 -7.18
N LYS A 385 -22.30 8.48 -7.28
CA LYS A 385 -23.40 8.12 -6.37
C LYS A 385 -23.77 6.63 -6.39
N SER A 386 -23.63 5.97 -7.54
CA SER A 386 -23.93 4.54 -7.66
C SER A 386 -22.96 3.71 -6.81
N PHE A 387 -21.66 4.00 -6.91
CA PHE A 387 -20.64 3.36 -6.10
C PHE A 387 -20.93 3.48 -4.61
N GLU A 388 -21.24 4.69 -4.14
CA GLU A 388 -21.56 4.94 -2.72
C GLU A 388 -22.74 4.11 -2.22
N ARG A 389 -23.80 4.00 -3.03
CA ARG A 389 -24.97 3.18 -2.70
C ARG A 389 -24.63 1.69 -2.64
N PHE A 390 -23.89 1.18 -3.62
CA PHE A 390 -23.51 -0.24 -3.66
C PHE A 390 -22.48 -0.61 -2.58
N ARG A 391 -21.58 0.32 -2.24
CA ARG A 391 -20.66 0.18 -1.09
C ARG A 391 -21.42 0.08 0.22
N PHE A 392 -22.41 0.96 0.42
CA PHE A 392 -23.29 0.90 1.59
C PHE A 392 -24.17 -0.37 1.59
N LEU A 393 -24.72 -0.76 0.43
CA LEU A 393 -25.52 -1.98 0.28
C LEU A 393 -24.71 -3.23 0.61
N SER A 394 -23.46 -3.32 0.14
CA SER A 394 -22.54 -4.42 0.47
C SER A 394 -22.30 -4.49 1.97
N LEU A 395 -22.00 -3.34 2.60
CA LEU A 395 -21.79 -3.26 4.05
C LEU A 395 -23.04 -3.66 4.85
N LEU A 396 -24.20 -3.10 4.53
CA LEU A 396 -25.45 -3.37 5.24
C LEU A 396 -25.91 -4.81 5.00
N GLY A 397 -25.94 -5.26 3.74
CA GLY A 397 -26.32 -6.62 3.36
C GLY A 397 -25.44 -7.68 4.00
N GLY A 398 -24.13 -7.48 4.02
CA GLY A 398 -23.21 -8.38 4.73
C GLY A 398 -23.49 -8.45 6.24
N ASN A 399 -23.75 -7.32 6.90
CA ASN A 399 -24.08 -7.31 8.33
C ASN A 399 -25.45 -7.93 8.64
N LEU A 400 -26.46 -7.74 7.78
CA LEU A 400 -27.76 -8.39 7.92
C LEU A 400 -27.65 -9.91 7.77
N LEU A 401 -26.89 -10.39 6.78
CA LEU A 401 -26.65 -11.82 6.61
C LEU A 401 -25.90 -12.42 7.82
N LEU A 402 -25.00 -11.67 8.45
CA LEU A 402 -24.37 -12.12 9.71
C LEU A 402 -25.37 -12.22 10.87
N LEU A 403 -26.43 -11.40 10.91
CA LEU A 403 -27.53 -11.57 11.87
C LEU A 403 -28.37 -12.82 11.55
N VAL A 404 -28.56 -13.15 10.27
CA VAL A 404 -29.18 -14.42 9.88
C VAL A 404 -28.31 -15.60 10.34
N THR A 405 -27.00 -15.53 10.16
CA THR A 405 -26.05 -16.53 10.69
C THR A 405 -26.15 -16.66 12.22
N LEU A 406 -26.33 -15.54 12.94
CA LEU A 406 -26.57 -15.58 14.39
C LEU A 406 -27.84 -16.37 14.71
N GLY A 407 -28.96 -16.09 14.04
CA GLY A 407 -30.20 -16.85 14.22
C GLY A 407 -30.03 -18.34 13.95
N LEU A 408 -29.36 -18.71 12.87
CA LEU A 408 -29.03 -20.12 12.56
C LEU A 408 -28.13 -20.75 13.62
N SER A 409 -27.20 -20.00 14.21
CA SER A 409 -26.34 -20.50 15.28
C SER A 409 -27.13 -20.75 16.58
N VAL A 410 -28.14 -19.92 16.87
CA VAL A 410 -29.07 -20.14 17.99
C VAL A 410 -29.90 -21.40 17.74
N PHE A 411 -30.49 -21.55 16.56
CA PHE A 411 -31.24 -22.76 16.21
C PHE A 411 -30.36 -24.01 16.24
N PHE A 412 -29.11 -23.91 15.79
CA PHE A 412 -28.15 -25.00 15.87
C PHE A 412 -27.87 -25.42 17.32
N ALA A 413 -27.81 -24.47 18.26
CA ALA A 413 -27.67 -24.80 19.68
C ALA A 413 -28.84 -25.64 20.20
N TYR A 414 -30.08 -25.29 19.82
CA TYR A 414 -31.26 -26.08 20.17
C TYR A 414 -31.28 -27.44 19.47
N ALA A 415 -30.83 -27.54 18.22
CA ALA A 415 -30.71 -28.83 17.55
C ALA A 415 -29.70 -29.76 18.26
N VAL A 416 -28.63 -29.22 18.85
CA VAL A 416 -27.70 -30.00 19.70
C VAL A 416 -28.37 -30.45 21.00
N VAL A 417 -29.25 -29.63 21.58
CA VAL A 417 -30.09 -30.01 22.72
C VAL A 417 -31.04 -31.15 22.34
N ASP A 418 -31.66 -31.10 21.15
CA ASP A 418 -32.54 -32.18 20.68
C ASP A 418 -31.78 -33.51 20.50
N ILE A 419 -30.54 -33.47 19.99
CA ILE A 419 -29.65 -34.65 19.94
C ILE A 419 -29.42 -35.19 21.35
N TYR A 420 -29.13 -34.31 22.31
CA TYR A 420 -28.90 -34.70 23.70
C TYR A 420 -30.14 -35.36 24.33
N HIS A 421 -31.32 -34.77 24.16
CA HIS A 421 -32.57 -35.34 24.66
C HIS A 421 -32.88 -36.70 24.02
N TYR A 422 -32.61 -36.84 22.72
CA TYR A 422 -32.79 -38.12 22.04
C TYR A 422 -31.84 -39.20 22.58
N VAL A 423 -30.54 -38.87 22.72
CA VAL A 423 -29.52 -39.82 23.24
C VAL A 423 -29.85 -40.27 24.66
N THR A 424 -30.31 -39.36 25.51
CA THR A 424 -30.67 -39.65 26.91
C THR A 424 -31.98 -40.42 27.03
N SER A 425 -33.01 -40.06 26.27
CA SER A 425 -34.31 -40.77 26.29
C SER A 425 -34.25 -42.16 25.69
N ALA A 426 -33.48 -42.36 24.62
CA ALA A 426 -33.27 -43.68 23.98
C ALA A 426 -32.19 -44.53 24.68
N ASN A 427 -31.62 -44.04 25.79
CA ASN A 427 -30.57 -44.71 26.57
C ASN A 427 -29.38 -45.19 25.71
N ILE A 428 -28.97 -44.37 24.75
CA ILE A 428 -27.90 -44.70 23.82
C ILE A 428 -26.56 -44.56 24.53
N SER A 429 -26.00 -45.68 24.97
CA SER A 429 -24.73 -45.72 25.71
C SER A 429 -23.50 -45.76 24.80
N ASN A 430 -23.64 -46.27 23.56
CA ASN A 430 -22.52 -46.56 22.66
C ASN A 430 -22.89 -46.18 21.21
N PHE A 431 -21.90 -45.87 20.38
CA PHE A 431 -22.11 -45.55 18.95
C PHE A 431 -22.84 -46.67 18.19
N SER A 432 -22.52 -47.94 18.47
CA SER A 432 -23.22 -49.09 17.85
C SER A 432 -24.72 -49.12 18.17
N ASN A 433 -25.13 -48.63 19.35
CA ASN A 433 -26.53 -48.61 19.76
C ASN A 433 -27.30 -47.44 19.11
N ALA A 434 -26.58 -46.39 18.70
CA ALA A 434 -27.16 -45.25 18.01
C ALA A 434 -27.54 -45.58 16.55
N PHE A 435 -26.79 -46.51 15.94
CA PHE A 435 -26.99 -46.98 14.57
C PHE A 435 -27.60 -48.39 14.52
N SER A 436 -28.29 -48.82 15.57
CA SER A 436 -29.12 -50.03 15.53
C SER A 436 -30.36 -49.82 14.66
N GLU A 437 -30.96 -50.89 14.16
CA GLU A 437 -32.18 -50.84 13.33
C GLU A 437 -33.33 -50.07 14.01
N GLU A 438 -33.42 -50.12 15.34
CA GLU A 438 -34.44 -49.43 16.13
C GLU A 438 -34.25 -47.90 16.15
N ASN A 439 -33.01 -47.43 16.26
CA ASN A 439 -32.70 -46.03 16.52
C ASN A 439 -32.20 -45.24 15.31
N ILE A 440 -31.68 -45.92 14.27
CA ILE A 440 -30.97 -45.29 13.16
C ILE A 440 -31.79 -44.20 12.46
N ALA A 441 -33.08 -44.43 12.19
CA ALA A 441 -33.93 -43.48 11.47
C ALA A 441 -34.16 -42.19 12.28
N SER A 442 -34.57 -42.33 13.54
CA SER A 442 -34.88 -41.19 14.41
C SER A 442 -33.61 -40.45 14.86
N PHE A 443 -32.54 -41.17 15.21
CA PHE A 443 -31.26 -40.55 15.57
C PHE A 443 -30.68 -39.74 14.41
N SER A 444 -30.62 -40.34 13.22
CA SER A 444 -30.09 -39.67 12.03
C SER A 444 -30.96 -38.47 11.62
N ALA A 445 -32.29 -38.52 11.78
CA ALA A 445 -33.17 -37.37 11.54
C ALA A 445 -32.80 -36.16 12.41
N VAL A 446 -32.62 -36.35 13.72
CA VAL A 446 -32.28 -35.26 14.64
C VAL A 446 -30.87 -34.73 14.35
N VAL A 447 -29.90 -35.61 14.09
CA VAL A 447 -28.54 -35.21 13.70
C VAL A 447 -28.53 -34.42 12.38
N MET A 448 -29.34 -34.84 11.40
CA MET A 448 -29.40 -34.18 10.09
C MET A 448 -29.96 -32.76 10.18
N VAL A 449 -30.92 -32.49 11.07
CA VAL A 449 -31.37 -31.11 11.34
C VAL A 449 -30.20 -30.23 11.82
N ALA A 450 -29.39 -30.72 12.76
CA ALA A 450 -28.22 -29.99 13.23
C ALA A 450 -27.19 -29.77 12.12
N VAL A 451 -26.92 -30.79 11.29
CA VAL A 451 -26.04 -30.67 10.11
C VAL A 451 -26.56 -29.62 9.14
N HIS A 452 -27.86 -29.60 8.87
CA HIS A 452 -28.46 -28.63 7.96
C HIS A 452 -28.31 -27.18 8.45
N LEU A 453 -28.52 -26.95 9.75
CA LEU A 453 -28.36 -25.64 10.37
C LEU A 453 -26.90 -25.18 10.36
N LEU A 454 -25.96 -26.09 10.64
CA LEU A 454 -24.52 -25.80 10.58
C LEU A 454 -24.09 -25.42 9.17
N LEU A 455 -24.44 -26.23 8.16
CA LEU A 455 -24.08 -25.98 6.77
C LEU A 455 -24.70 -24.69 6.23
N SER A 456 -25.97 -24.44 6.55
CA SER A 456 -26.65 -23.19 6.17
C SER A 456 -26.00 -21.98 6.84
N GLY A 457 -25.62 -22.09 8.12
CA GLY A 457 -24.91 -21.04 8.84
C GLY A 457 -23.54 -20.74 8.21
N LEU A 458 -22.78 -21.77 7.85
CA LEU A 458 -21.48 -21.63 7.17
C LEU A 458 -21.62 -21.01 5.76
N LEU A 459 -22.63 -21.44 5.01
CA LEU A 459 -22.96 -20.90 3.69
C LEU A 459 -23.23 -19.39 3.78
N ILE A 460 -24.20 -18.99 4.61
CA ILE A 460 -24.59 -17.58 4.74
C ILE A 460 -23.42 -16.76 5.29
N LYS A 461 -22.69 -17.26 6.29
CA LYS A 461 -21.51 -16.58 6.86
C LYS A 461 -20.44 -16.29 5.81
N SER A 462 -20.19 -17.21 4.89
CA SER A 462 -19.21 -17.04 3.82
C SER A 462 -19.55 -15.83 2.96
N PHE A 463 -20.78 -15.77 2.43
CA PHE A 463 -21.21 -14.67 1.57
C PHE A 463 -21.37 -13.35 2.32
N ALA A 464 -21.83 -13.41 3.57
CA ALA A 464 -21.90 -12.26 4.45
C ALA A 464 -20.52 -11.61 4.66
N SER A 465 -19.51 -12.45 4.95
CA SER A 465 -18.12 -12.01 5.13
C SER A 465 -17.53 -11.46 3.84
N MET A 466 -17.85 -12.05 2.68
CA MET A 466 -17.40 -11.56 1.39
C MET A 466 -17.89 -10.12 1.12
N LEU A 467 -19.17 -9.84 1.38
CA LEU A 467 -19.74 -8.50 1.21
C LEU A 467 -19.15 -7.48 2.18
N THR A 468 -18.97 -7.83 3.46
CA THR A 468 -18.37 -6.90 4.44
C THR A 468 -16.91 -6.64 4.11
N ASN A 469 -16.15 -7.66 3.70
CA ASN A 469 -14.74 -7.51 3.36
C ASN A 469 -14.55 -6.72 2.06
N ALA A 470 -15.40 -6.91 1.05
CA ALA A 470 -15.37 -6.11 -0.16
C ALA A 470 -15.67 -4.62 0.14
N ALA A 471 -16.69 -4.36 0.96
CA ALA A 471 -17.01 -2.99 1.38
C ALA A 471 -15.83 -2.35 2.14
N HIS A 472 -15.21 -3.10 3.05
CA HIS A 472 -14.06 -2.65 3.84
C HIS A 472 -12.89 -2.21 2.94
N VAL A 473 -12.52 -3.00 1.93
CA VAL A 473 -11.45 -2.65 0.97
C VAL A 473 -11.71 -1.28 0.33
N PHE A 474 -12.95 -1.02 -0.07
CA PHE A 474 -13.34 0.26 -0.68
C PHE A 474 -13.55 1.42 0.32
N TYR A 475 -13.75 1.15 1.61
CA TYR A 475 -13.68 2.20 2.65
C TYR A 475 -12.23 2.51 3.03
N ALA A 476 -11.35 1.51 2.97
CA ALA A 476 -9.96 1.61 3.37
C ALA A 476 -9.07 2.32 2.33
N GLU A 477 -9.40 2.27 1.04
CA GLU A 477 -8.61 2.94 -0.02
C GLU A 477 -8.54 4.46 0.22
N MET A 478 -7.33 4.98 0.36
CA MET A 478 -7.06 6.42 0.35
C MET A 478 -6.06 6.76 -0.75
N GLN A 479 -6.26 7.92 -1.39
CA GLN A 479 -5.36 8.44 -2.40
C GLN A 479 -4.66 9.70 -1.92
N PHE A 480 -3.44 9.88 -2.40
CA PHE A 480 -2.58 11.00 -2.08
C PHE A 480 -1.89 11.51 -3.33
N GLU A 481 -1.77 12.83 -3.42
CA GLU A 481 -1.05 13.53 -4.46
C GLU A 481 0.22 14.16 -3.87
N SER A 482 1.35 13.99 -4.53
CA SER A 482 2.62 14.59 -4.14
C SER A 482 3.48 14.95 -5.34
N LEU A 483 4.45 15.83 -5.12
CA LEU A 483 5.45 16.20 -6.12
C LEU A 483 6.71 15.37 -5.87
N LEU A 484 7.08 14.54 -6.85
CA LEU A 484 8.33 13.78 -6.83
C LEU A 484 9.34 14.48 -7.74
N VAL A 485 10.50 14.81 -7.19
CA VAL A 485 11.57 15.56 -7.86
C VAL A 485 12.82 14.72 -7.87
N TYR A 486 13.33 14.45 -9.07
CA TYR A 486 14.66 13.95 -9.31
C TYR A 486 15.54 15.10 -9.79
N PHE A 487 16.68 15.29 -9.13
CA PHE A 487 17.65 16.30 -9.49
C PHE A 487 19.01 15.65 -9.65
N LYS A 488 19.67 15.92 -10.76
CA LYS A 488 21.06 15.56 -10.99
C LYS A 488 21.79 16.74 -11.57
N CYS A 489 22.96 17.06 -11.04
CA CYS A 489 23.77 18.15 -11.53
C CYS A 489 25.21 17.68 -11.71
N GLU A 490 25.73 17.85 -12.91
CA GLU A 490 27.11 17.53 -13.27
C GLU A 490 27.73 18.74 -13.95
N GLY A 491 29.02 18.94 -13.76
CA GLY A 491 29.69 20.10 -14.32
C GLY A 491 31.18 20.15 -14.03
N THR A 492 31.80 21.22 -14.49
CA THR A 492 33.22 21.52 -14.23
C THR A 492 33.35 22.93 -13.69
N PHE A 493 34.28 23.12 -12.76
CA PHE A 493 34.64 24.43 -12.26
C PHE A 493 36.10 24.75 -12.55
N THR A 494 36.39 26.03 -12.71
CA THR A 494 37.74 26.56 -12.85
C THR A 494 37.90 27.78 -11.95
N GLU A 495 38.85 27.71 -11.04
CA GLU A 495 39.24 28.79 -10.16
C GLU A 495 40.32 29.62 -10.85
N SER A 496 40.05 30.92 -10.99
CA SER A 496 41.00 31.89 -11.52
C SER A 496 41.33 32.90 -10.42
N LYS A 497 42.61 32.95 -10.03
CA LYS A 497 43.10 33.97 -9.10
C LYS A 497 43.34 35.26 -9.86
N ILE A 498 42.58 36.29 -9.54
CA ILE A 498 42.79 37.63 -10.08
C ILE A 498 43.51 38.42 -8.98
N SER A 499 44.79 38.70 -9.20
CA SER A 499 45.59 39.57 -8.33
C SER A 499 45.61 40.97 -8.93
N THR A 500 45.03 41.94 -8.23
CA THR A 500 45.07 43.37 -8.58
C THR A 500 46.02 44.09 -7.62
N GLY A 501 46.92 44.94 -8.15
CA GLY A 501 47.88 45.72 -7.35
C GLY A 501 49.31 45.15 -7.30
N THR A 502 49.82 44.53 -8.37
CA THR A 502 51.18 43.96 -8.44
C THR A 502 52.27 44.94 -8.90
N GLY A 503 52.07 46.25 -8.70
CA GLY A 503 53.11 47.24 -8.96
C GLY A 503 54.25 47.16 -7.93
N ILE A 504 55.49 47.40 -8.35
CA ILE A 504 56.71 47.36 -7.50
C ILE A 504 56.60 48.22 -6.22
N HIS A 505 55.66 49.18 -6.19
CA HIS A 505 55.46 50.14 -5.10
C HIS A 505 54.04 50.12 -4.51
N ASP A 506 53.23 49.10 -4.80
CA ASP A 506 51.86 48.99 -4.30
C ASP A 506 51.84 48.12 -3.03
N SER A 507 51.43 48.69 -1.90
CA SER A 507 51.43 48.01 -0.59
C SER A 507 50.15 47.21 -0.33
N THR A 508 49.15 47.32 -1.21
CA THR A 508 47.87 46.62 -1.10
C THR A 508 47.67 45.63 -2.24
N ARG A 509 48.06 44.37 -2.01
CA ARG A 509 47.72 43.24 -2.89
C ARG A 509 46.32 42.74 -2.54
N SER A 510 45.35 42.98 -3.41
CA SER A 510 44.04 42.33 -3.32
C SER A 510 44.04 41.11 -4.23
N GLU A 511 43.81 39.93 -3.64
CA GLU A 511 43.62 38.69 -4.37
C GLU A 511 42.16 38.27 -4.24
N ASN A 512 41.50 38.09 -5.38
CA ASN A 512 40.16 37.52 -5.40
C ASN A 512 40.19 36.24 -6.25
N THR A 513 39.59 35.18 -5.72
CA THR A 513 39.47 33.90 -6.43
C THR A 513 38.10 33.86 -7.09
N LEU A 514 38.08 34.02 -8.41
CA LEU A 514 36.86 33.89 -9.19
C LEU A 514 36.68 32.42 -9.59
N VAL A 515 35.57 31.81 -9.17
CA VAL A 515 35.22 30.44 -9.56
C VAL A 515 34.19 30.51 -10.68
N ARG A 516 34.55 30.01 -11.87
CA ARG A 516 33.61 29.84 -12.98
C ARG A 516 33.18 28.40 -13.07
N SER A 517 31.88 28.16 -13.10
CA SER A 517 31.29 26.83 -13.16
C SER A 517 30.45 26.67 -14.41
N SER A 518 30.69 25.60 -15.18
CA SER A 518 29.74 25.11 -16.18
C SER A 518 28.86 24.06 -15.51
N ILE A 519 27.57 24.32 -15.47
CA ILE A 519 26.57 23.60 -14.69
C ILE A 519 25.59 22.96 -15.67
N THR A 520 25.47 21.63 -15.66
CA THR A 520 24.50 20.89 -16.45
C THR A 520 23.43 20.28 -15.53
N PRO A 521 22.38 21.03 -15.18
CA PRO A 521 21.28 20.51 -14.38
C PRO A 521 20.40 19.59 -15.23
N TRP A 522 20.01 18.48 -14.63
CA TRP A 522 18.97 17.59 -15.11
C TRP A 522 17.91 17.45 -14.02
N VAL A 523 16.75 18.07 -14.26
CA VAL A 523 15.64 18.08 -13.31
C VAL A 523 14.47 17.36 -13.93
N VAL A 524 13.97 16.34 -13.25
CA VAL A 524 12.77 15.61 -13.65
C VAL A 524 11.74 15.73 -12.55
N VAL A 525 10.56 16.23 -12.90
CA VAL A 525 9.48 16.49 -11.98
C VAL A 525 8.26 15.71 -12.42
N SER A 526 7.59 15.08 -11.48
CA SER A 526 6.31 14.42 -11.72
C SER A 526 5.38 14.61 -10.54
N ARG A 527 4.13 14.95 -10.85
CA ARG A 527 3.04 14.96 -9.88
C ARG A 527 2.46 13.57 -9.83
N ILE A 528 2.70 12.87 -8.72
CA ILE A 528 2.32 11.48 -8.58
C ILE A 528 1.00 11.36 -7.82
N VAL A 529 0.15 10.44 -8.28
CA VAL A 529 -1.02 9.98 -7.53
C VAL A 529 -0.70 8.60 -6.98
N SER A 530 -0.75 8.50 -5.67
CA SER A 530 -0.39 7.30 -4.92
C SER A 530 -1.57 6.84 -4.05
N THR A 531 -1.59 5.56 -3.71
CA THR A 531 -2.66 4.95 -2.92
C THR A 531 -2.08 4.11 -1.78
N THR A 532 -2.77 4.13 -0.65
CA THR A 532 -2.51 3.22 0.48
C THR A 532 -3.84 2.84 1.12
N PHE A 533 -3.85 1.78 1.93
CA PHE A 533 -5.05 1.30 2.60
C PHE A 533 -4.97 1.63 4.09
N ALA A 534 -6.03 2.24 4.61
CA ALA A 534 -6.17 2.47 6.02
C ALA A 534 -6.59 1.19 6.75
N ALA A 535 -6.21 1.06 8.01
CA ALA A 535 -6.70 0.02 8.91
C ALA A 535 -7.65 0.59 9.96
N THR A 536 -8.49 -0.27 10.54
CA THR A 536 -9.19 0.05 11.78
C THR A 536 -8.29 -0.32 12.95
N GLY A 537 -8.06 0.58 13.91
CA GLY A 537 -7.20 0.23 15.05
C GLY A 537 -5.96 1.12 15.16
N MET A 538 -4.86 0.44 14.91
CA MET A 538 -3.51 0.94 14.92
C MET A 538 -2.94 0.80 13.52
N LYS A 539 -1.86 1.55 13.25
CA LYS A 539 -1.14 1.54 11.97
C LYS A 539 -1.91 2.17 10.81
N ASN A 540 -2.63 3.24 11.09
CA ASN A 540 -3.41 3.95 10.08
C ASN A 540 -2.47 4.60 9.07
N LEU A 541 -2.59 4.22 7.80
CA LEU A 541 -1.74 4.72 6.70
C LEU A 541 -0.26 4.37 6.82
N GLU A 542 0.09 3.38 7.66
CA GLU A 542 1.43 2.79 7.76
C GLU A 542 1.65 1.66 6.73
N HIS A 543 0.73 1.52 5.78
CA HIS A 543 0.73 0.45 4.78
C HIS A 543 1.48 0.86 3.50
N PRO A 544 2.00 -0.12 2.72
CA PRO A 544 2.71 0.18 1.48
C PRO A 544 1.93 1.11 0.56
N ARG A 545 2.57 2.21 0.20
CA ARG A 545 2.01 3.23 -0.68
C ARG A 545 2.48 3.00 -2.10
N HIS A 546 1.53 2.80 -3.02
CA HIS A 546 1.77 2.46 -4.41
C HIS A 546 1.47 3.64 -5.34
N ILE A 547 2.35 3.94 -6.29
CA ILE A 547 2.16 4.97 -7.32
C ILE A 547 1.24 4.42 -8.41
N LEU A 548 0.08 5.05 -8.59
CA LEU A 548 -0.87 4.69 -9.65
C LEU A 548 -0.69 5.56 -10.89
N GLU A 549 -0.37 6.84 -10.73
CA GLU A 549 -0.30 7.79 -11.84
C GLU A 549 0.89 8.72 -11.66
N MET A 550 1.49 9.16 -12.76
CA MET A 550 2.58 10.12 -12.82
C MET A 550 2.24 11.14 -13.90
N HIS A 551 2.04 12.39 -13.51
CA HIS A 551 1.60 13.48 -14.38
C HIS A 551 2.71 14.51 -14.57
N LYS A 552 2.72 15.18 -15.72
CA LYS A 552 3.57 16.36 -15.94
C LYS A 552 3.19 17.49 -15.00
N ASP A 553 4.19 18.28 -14.64
CA ASP A 553 4.02 19.52 -13.89
C ASP A 553 5.02 20.56 -14.39
N ASP A 554 4.77 21.05 -15.62
CA ASP A 554 5.66 22.02 -16.28
C ASP A 554 5.73 23.35 -15.52
N ALA A 555 4.65 23.70 -14.81
CA ALA A 555 4.62 24.87 -13.93
C ALA A 555 5.61 24.73 -12.78
N GLN A 556 5.57 23.61 -12.04
CA GLN A 556 6.53 23.37 -10.96
C GLN A 556 7.96 23.24 -11.47
N LEU A 557 8.18 22.63 -12.63
CA LEU A 557 9.50 22.57 -13.25
C LEU A 557 10.03 23.98 -13.57
N SER A 558 9.19 24.84 -14.15
CA SER A 558 9.53 26.24 -14.45
C SER A 558 9.81 27.03 -13.18
N ASP A 559 9.04 26.81 -12.11
CA ASP A 559 9.27 27.46 -10.81
C ASP A 559 10.61 27.02 -10.20
N ILE A 560 10.93 25.71 -10.23
CA ILE A 560 12.22 25.19 -9.75
C ILE A 560 13.37 25.81 -10.55
N ARG A 561 13.24 25.85 -11.88
CA ARG A 561 14.24 26.50 -12.76
C ARG A 561 14.44 27.97 -12.36
N LYS A 562 13.36 28.71 -12.18
CA LYS A 562 13.41 30.14 -11.84
C LYS A 562 14.08 30.37 -10.49
N ASP A 563 13.75 29.57 -9.47
CA ASP A 563 14.33 29.68 -8.14
C ASP A 563 15.85 29.44 -8.16
N VAL A 564 16.30 28.40 -8.89
CA VAL A 564 17.73 28.09 -9.02
C VAL A 564 18.47 29.18 -9.79
N ILE A 565 17.95 29.63 -10.95
CA ILE A 565 18.61 30.68 -11.75
C ILE A 565 18.66 32.02 -11.01
N SER A 566 17.59 32.40 -10.31
CA SER A 566 17.57 33.64 -9.52
C SER A 566 18.70 33.65 -8.50
N PHE A 567 18.88 32.54 -7.78
CA PHE A 567 19.95 32.42 -6.80
C PHE A 567 21.35 32.49 -7.43
N LEU A 568 21.57 31.80 -8.54
CA LEU A 568 22.88 31.82 -9.23
C LEU A 568 23.26 33.25 -9.65
N LYS A 569 22.30 34.00 -10.20
CA LYS A 569 22.50 35.40 -10.60
C LYS A 569 22.74 36.34 -9.43
N ASP A 570 21.99 36.17 -8.33
CA ASP A 570 22.17 36.98 -7.13
C ASP A 570 23.58 36.80 -6.55
N ARG A 571 24.13 35.57 -6.58
CA ARG A 571 25.50 35.28 -6.14
C ARG A 571 26.57 35.76 -7.10
N GLU A 572 26.37 35.61 -8.40
CA GLU A 572 27.28 36.15 -9.41
C GLU A 572 27.45 37.68 -9.26
N SER A 573 26.37 38.41 -8.95
CA SER A 573 26.42 39.86 -8.72
C SER A 573 27.35 40.29 -7.56
N ILE A 574 27.58 39.39 -6.59
CA ILE A 574 28.46 39.64 -5.44
C ILE A 574 29.91 39.28 -5.76
N ALA A 575 30.14 38.27 -6.61
CA ALA A 575 31.47 37.76 -6.97
C ALA A 575 32.11 38.48 -8.17
N ALA A 576 31.30 38.97 -9.11
CA ALA A 576 31.78 39.71 -10.26
C ALA A 576 32.10 41.16 -9.88
N ILE A 577 33.30 41.63 -10.23
CA ILE A 577 33.73 43.04 -10.18
C ILE A 577 32.87 43.84 -11.17
N THR A 578 31.61 44.06 -10.84
CA THR A 578 30.61 44.76 -11.67
C THR A 578 29.97 45.91 -10.91
N SER A 579 30.27 46.07 -9.61
CA SER A 579 29.83 47.24 -8.86
C SER A 579 30.64 48.46 -9.35
N GLU A 580 29.95 49.51 -9.83
CA GLU A 580 30.56 50.82 -10.09
C GLU A 580 31.35 51.33 -8.86
N ARG A 581 30.98 50.87 -7.67
CA ARG A 581 31.65 51.16 -6.40
C ARG A 581 33.06 50.57 -6.31
N ASP A 582 33.27 49.35 -6.79
CA ASP A 582 34.60 48.72 -6.76
C ASP A 582 35.50 49.21 -7.90
N LEU A 583 34.91 49.56 -9.06
CA LEU A 583 35.59 50.32 -10.11
C LEU A 583 36.01 51.70 -9.60
N GLY A 584 35.13 52.35 -8.83
CA GLY A 584 35.42 53.58 -8.09
C GLY A 584 36.57 53.41 -7.10
N ASN A 585 36.52 52.40 -6.23
CA ASN A 585 37.58 52.11 -5.26
C ASN A 585 38.92 51.78 -5.94
N ALA A 586 38.92 50.98 -7.01
CA ALA A 586 40.13 50.68 -7.78
C ALA A 586 40.71 51.93 -8.45
N SER A 587 39.85 52.82 -8.98
CA SER A 587 40.28 54.11 -9.52
C SER A 587 40.84 55.04 -8.43
N GLN A 588 40.26 55.00 -7.22
CA GLN A 588 40.69 55.80 -6.08
C GLN A 588 42.04 55.32 -5.55
N VAL A 589 42.24 54.00 -5.42
CA VAL A 589 43.54 53.39 -5.07
C VAL A 589 44.59 53.71 -6.14
N TYR A 590 44.22 53.66 -7.42
CA TYR A 590 45.11 54.06 -8.51
C TYR A 590 45.50 55.56 -8.43
N GLN A 591 44.55 56.46 -8.16
CA GLN A 591 44.81 57.88 -7.96
C GLN A 591 45.69 58.15 -6.72
N LEU A 592 45.45 57.43 -5.62
CA LEU A 592 46.26 57.53 -4.41
C LEU A 592 47.70 57.07 -4.68
N ASN A 593 47.86 55.96 -5.41
CA ASN A 593 49.17 55.47 -5.85
C ASN A 593 49.88 56.44 -6.82
N GLN A 594 49.15 57.14 -7.70
CA GLN A 594 49.72 58.21 -8.53
C GLN A 594 50.17 59.42 -7.70
N GLN A 595 49.38 59.82 -6.70
CA GLN A 595 49.72 60.92 -5.80
C GLN A 595 50.96 60.59 -4.96
N THR A 596 51.06 59.38 -4.42
CA THR A 596 52.26 58.92 -3.69
C THR A 596 53.50 58.95 -4.59
N ARG A 597 53.38 58.54 -5.87
CA ARG A 597 54.49 58.63 -6.86
C ARG A 597 54.92 60.07 -7.15
N ALA A 598 53.98 61.00 -7.25
CA ALA A 598 54.28 62.41 -7.48
C ALA A 598 54.97 63.08 -6.28
N VAL A 599 54.71 62.60 -5.06
CA VAL A 599 55.37 63.08 -3.83
C VAL A 599 56.82 62.58 -3.76
N ASP A 600 57.09 61.32 -4.09
CA ASP A 600 58.46 60.76 -4.09
C ASP A 600 59.37 61.41 -5.15
N GLN A 601 58.86 61.67 -6.36
CA GLN A 601 59.63 62.39 -7.40
C GLN A 601 59.97 63.82 -6.97
N ASN A 602 59.06 64.52 -6.30
CA ASN A 602 59.33 65.86 -5.77
C ASN A 602 60.37 65.84 -4.65
N HIS A 603 60.46 64.76 -3.87
CA HIS A 603 61.48 64.61 -2.83
C HIS A 603 62.88 64.35 -3.43
N GLN A 604 62.98 63.56 -4.51
CA GLN A 604 64.24 63.35 -5.23
C GLN A 604 64.74 64.60 -5.98
N LEU A 605 63.82 65.35 -6.62
CA LEU A 605 64.16 66.61 -7.30
C LEU A 605 64.64 67.69 -6.31
N ARG A 606 64.06 67.75 -5.10
CA ARG A 606 64.51 68.67 -4.04
C ARG A 606 65.88 68.29 -3.48
N ALA A 607 66.15 66.99 -3.28
CA ALA A 607 67.45 66.52 -2.81
C ALA A 607 68.58 66.84 -3.82
N SER A 608 68.34 66.66 -5.13
CA SER A 608 69.36 67.00 -6.14
C SER A 608 69.56 68.51 -6.31
N SER A 609 68.51 69.33 -6.11
CA SER A 609 68.64 70.79 -6.15
C SER A 609 69.36 71.35 -4.92
N ASP A 610 69.17 70.75 -3.75
CA ASP A 610 69.87 71.15 -2.52
C ASP A 610 71.36 70.78 -2.57
N GLU A 611 71.73 69.62 -3.15
CA GLU A 611 73.13 69.26 -3.39
C GLU A 611 73.81 70.19 -4.41
N ALA A 612 73.12 70.57 -5.48
CA ALA A 612 73.63 71.54 -6.46
C ALA A 612 73.78 72.96 -5.88
N GLY A 613 72.82 73.41 -5.06
CA GLY A 613 72.87 74.71 -4.38
C GLY A 613 73.88 74.78 -3.22
N ALA A 614 74.30 73.64 -2.67
CA ALA A 614 75.38 73.55 -1.69
C ALA A 614 76.78 73.57 -2.34
N TYR A 615 76.89 73.12 -3.61
CA TYR A 615 78.13 73.22 -4.39
C TYR A 615 78.43 74.66 -4.81
N LEU A 616 77.44 75.39 -5.33
CA LEU A 616 77.59 76.80 -5.75
C LEU A 616 77.93 77.74 -4.58
N ARG A 617 77.30 77.56 -3.41
CA ARG A 617 77.64 78.31 -2.19
C ARG A 617 79.07 78.02 -1.67
N ARG A 618 79.65 76.88 -2.05
CA ARG A 618 81.02 76.51 -1.67
C ARG A 618 82.05 77.16 -2.60
N GLU A 619 81.72 77.37 -3.87
CA GLU A 619 82.53 78.15 -4.82
C GLU A 619 82.52 79.66 -4.48
N GLU A 620 81.36 80.26 -4.21
CA GLU A 620 81.26 81.69 -3.82
C GLU A 620 81.99 82.01 -2.51
N ALA A 621 82.10 81.03 -1.59
CA ALA A 621 82.85 81.18 -0.34
C ALA A 621 84.37 81.00 -0.51
N LEU A 622 84.83 80.43 -1.62
CA LEU A 622 86.24 80.32 -1.97
C LEU A 622 86.74 81.55 -2.73
N GLU A 623 85.93 82.15 -3.61
CA GLU A 623 86.28 83.40 -4.31
C GLU A 623 86.38 84.62 -3.37
N ASN A 624 85.55 84.71 -2.34
CA ASN A 624 85.56 85.84 -1.38
C ASN A 624 86.73 85.81 -0.35
N LYS A 625 87.74 84.95 -0.53
CA LYS A 625 88.92 84.87 0.35
C LYS A 625 90.23 85.34 -0.30
N GLU A 626 90.19 85.81 -1.55
CA GLU A 626 91.38 86.29 -2.28
C GLU A 626 91.39 87.80 -2.60
N GLU A 627 90.50 88.60 -1.98
CA GLU A 627 90.65 90.07 -1.85
C GLU A 627 90.86 90.45 -0.39
#